data_AF-A0A9E3JCS5-F1
#
_entry.id   AF-A0A9E3JCS5-F1
#
_cell.length_a   1.000
_cell.length_b   1.000
_cell.length_c   1.000
_cell.angle_alpha   90.00
_cell.angle_beta   90.00
_cell.angle_gamma   90.00
#
_symmetry.space_group_name_H-M   'P 1'
#
loop_
_entity.id
_entity.type
_entity.pdbx_description
1 polymer ?
#
loop_
_entity_poly.entity_id
_entity_poly.type
_entity_poly.pdbx_seq_one_letter_code
_entity_poly.pdbx_strand_id
1 'polypeptide(L)'
;MREQQPPFTDRGFYLGPVFRRAADRHGAVFVTLDRPLDTHPALGVDLTYPALAEVVEDLSGRLWEAGVRPSEQVVVHKTDNVDIVLLTCAVSRIGAVPVLLSPGLAGEVVGELIERLRQPWLVTDRAKLEGPLKGIGLRVRQVLAVDDAPGAEPLEKYAGTEPPPPVRLHPREPALITHSSGTT
;
A
#
# COMPACT_ATOMS: atom_id res chain seq x y z
N MET A 1 -21.98 13.68 -32.58
CA MET A 1 -21.03 12.55 -32.73
C MET A 1 -19.96 12.75 -31.66
N ARG A 2 -19.93 11.93 -30.60
CA ARG A 2 -18.88 12.05 -29.56
C ARG A 2 -17.60 11.51 -30.16
N GLU A 3 -16.59 12.35 -30.29
CA GLU A 3 -15.25 11.94 -30.71
C GLU A 3 -14.75 10.87 -29.74
N GLN A 4 -14.42 9.70 -30.29
CA GLN A 4 -13.78 8.63 -29.55
C GLN A 4 -12.36 9.10 -29.23
N GLN A 5 -12.07 9.27 -27.93
CA GLN A 5 -10.71 9.51 -27.46
C GLN A 5 -9.80 8.36 -27.94
N PRO A 6 -8.57 8.66 -28.40
CA PRO A 6 -7.64 7.63 -28.81
C PRO A 6 -7.36 6.67 -27.64
N PRO A 7 -7.16 5.36 -27.90
CA PRO A 7 -6.78 4.42 -26.86
C PRO A 7 -5.49 4.91 -26.20
N PHE A 8 -5.54 5.08 -24.88
CA PHE A 8 -4.43 5.58 -24.08
C PHE A 8 -3.14 4.84 -24.43
N THR A 9 -2.09 5.58 -24.82
CA THR A 9 -0.76 5.00 -25.04
C THR A 9 -0.29 4.33 -23.76
N ASP A 10 0.36 3.17 -23.86
CA ASP A 10 0.90 2.37 -22.75
C ASP A 10 2.06 3.05 -21.97
N ARG A 11 2.20 4.37 -22.10
CA ARG A 11 3.29 5.24 -21.61
C ARG A 11 3.02 5.88 -20.25
N GLY A 12 1.99 5.44 -19.52
CA GLY A 12 1.70 5.92 -18.16
C GLY A 12 2.62 5.30 -17.10
N PHE A 13 3.03 6.09 -16.12
CA PHE A 13 3.66 5.56 -14.89
C PHE A 13 2.56 5.02 -13.98
N TYR A 14 2.57 3.70 -13.79
CA TYR A 14 1.62 2.99 -12.93
C TYR A 14 2.41 2.32 -11.81
N LEU A 15 2.06 2.63 -10.56
CA LEU A 15 2.73 2.10 -9.38
C LEU A 15 2.56 0.58 -9.24
N GLY A 16 1.36 0.07 -9.51
CA GLY A 16 1.03 -1.36 -9.39
C GLY A 16 2.01 -2.31 -10.10
N PRO A 17 2.31 -2.13 -11.39
CA PRO A 17 3.20 -3.03 -12.13
C PRO A 17 4.71 -2.76 -11.95
N VAL A 18 5.16 -1.81 -11.12
CA VAL A 18 6.58 -1.41 -11.05
C VAL A 18 7.51 -2.59 -10.78
N PHE A 19 7.23 -3.39 -9.74
CA PHE A 19 8.10 -4.52 -9.37
C PHE A 19 8.05 -5.66 -10.38
N ARG A 20 6.87 -5.97 -10.95
CA ARG A 20 6.75 -6.98 -12.02
C ARG A 20 7.55 -6.57 -13.26
N ARG A 21 7.46 -5.31 -13.68
CA ARG A 21 8.27 -4.76 -14.80
C ARG A 21 9.77 -4.76 -14.49
N ALA A 22 10.15 -4.47 -13.26
CA ALA A 22 11.54 -4.54 -12.82
C ALA A 22 12.06 -5.98 -12.83
N ALA A 23 11.25 -6.95 -12.40
CA ALA A 23 11.57 -8.37 -12.47
C ALA A 23 11.78 -8.83 -13.92
N ASP A 24 10.89 -8.45 -14.84
CA ASP A 24 10.98 -8.82 -16.26
C ASP A 24 12.23 -8.26 -16.95
N ARG A 25 12.67 -7.06 -16.56
CA ARG A 25 13.78 -6.34 -17.21
C ARG A 25 15.14 -6.53 -16.52
N HIS A 26 15.14 -6.70 -15.20
CA HIS A 26 16.31 -6.64 -14.34
C HIS A 26 16.33 -7.79 -13.30
N GLY A 27 15.71 -8.93 -13.60
CA GLY A 27 15.50 -10.01 -12.63
C GLY A 27 16.75 -10.58 -11.95
N ALA A 28 17.93 -10.43 -12.57
CA ALA A 28 19.21 -10.86 -12.01
C ALA A 28 19.84 -9.84 -11.03
N VAL A 29 19.24 -8.65 -10.85
CA VAL A 29 19.73 -7.62 -9.94
C VAL A 29 19.29 -7.92 -8.52
N PHE A 30 20.25 -7.89 -7.59
CA PHE A 30 20.01 -8.01 -6.16
C PHE A 30 19.51 -6.70 -5.55
N VAL A 31 18.65 -6.83 -4.54
CA VAL A 31 18.14 -5.75 -3.70
C VAL A 31 18.44 -6.11 -2.26
N THR A 32 19.29 -5.34 -1.59
CA THR A 32 19.60 -5.52 -0.16
C THR A 32 18.81 -4.51 0.67
N LEU A 33 18.13 -5.00 1.71
CA LEU A 33 17.32 -4.21 2.63
C LEU A 33 18.08 -3.93 3.94
N ASP A 34 17.79 -2.80 4.59
CA ASP A 34 18.39 -2.47 5.89
C ASP A 34 17.92 -3.42 7.02
N ARG A 35 16.68 -3.91 6.91
CA ARG A 35 16.06 -4.88 7.81
C ARG A 35 15.06 -5.76 7.05
N PRO A 36 14.71 -6.96 7.56
CA PRO A 36 13.69 -7.80 6.94
C PRO A 36 12.35 -7.08 6.79
N LEU A 37 11.57 -7.48 5.79
CA LEU A 37 10.20 -7.01 5.61
C LEU A 37 9.35 -7.41 6.82
N ASP A 38 8.50 -6.50 7.30
CA ASP A 38 7.57 -6.80 8.39
C ASP A 38 6.48 -7.77 7.90
N THR A 39 6.08 -7.68 6.62
CA THR A 39 5.08 -8.57 6.00
C THR A 39 5.61 -9.94 5.63
N HIS A 40 6.93 -10.06 5.37
CA HIS A 40 7.57 -11.28 4.87
C HIS A 40 8.97 -11.49 5.51
N PRO A 41 9.05 -11.63 6.84
CA PRO A 41 10.34 -11.62 7.54
C PRO A 41 11.25 -12.81 7.17
N ALA A 42 10.65 -13.95 6.77
CA ALA A 42 11.39 -15.15 6.39
C ALA A 42 12.24 -14.99 5.12
N LEU A 43 11.98 -13.96 4.31
CA LEU A 43 12.75 -13.66 3.10
C LEU A 43 14.15 -13.08 3.41
N GLY A 44 14.40 -12.65 4.64
CA GLY A 44 15.67 -12.04 5.02
C GLY A 44 15.86 -10.65 4.43
N VAL A 45 17.10 -10.29 4.10
CA VAL A 45 17.47 -8.94 3.64
C VAL A 45 18.03 -8.89 2.22
N ASP A 46 18.50 -10.00 1.67
CA ASP A 46 19.06 -10.08 0.32
C ASP A 46 18.05 -10.70 -0.63
N LEU A 47 17.48 -9.86 -1.49
CA LEU A 47 16.35 -10.21 -2.35
C LEU A 47 16.64 -9.92 -3.82
N THR A 48 15.66 -10.23 -4.66
CA THR A 48 15.67 -9.95 -6.09
C THR A 48 14.36 -9.25 -6.49
N TYR A 49 14.33 -8.59 -7.64
CA TYR A 49 13.08 -8.01 -8.14
C TYR A 49 11.94 -9.03 -8.31
N PRO A 50 12.18 -10.28 -8.79
CA PRO A 50 11.16 -11.32 -8.80
C PRO A 50 10.56 -11.60 -7.42
N ALA A 51 11.39 -11.74 -6.38
CA ALA A 51 10.91 -11.98 -5.01
C ALA A 51 10.04 -10.79 -4.50
N LEU A 52 10.47 -9.56 -4.76
CA LEU A 52 9.68 -8.38 -4.39
C LEU A 52 8.39 -8.25 -5.21
N ALA A 53 8.37 -8.70 -6.46
CA ALA A 53 7.17 -8.73 -7.29
C ALA A 53 6.15 -9.76 -6.78
N GLU A 54 6.62 -10.93 -6.31
CA GLU A 54 5.78 -11.94 -5.64
C GLU A 54 5.19 -11.40 -4.34
N VAL A 55 5.98 -10.67 -3.53
CA VAL A 55 5.47 -9.99 -2.32
C VAL A 55 4.37 -8.99 -2.67
N VAL A 56 4.54 -8.17 -3.71
CA VAL A 56 3.51 -7.21 -4.14
C VAL A 56 2.23 -7.92 -4.60
N GLU A 57 2.35 -9.03 -5.31
CA GLU A 57 1.20 -9.82 -5.74
C GLU A 57 0.47 -10.46 -4.56
N ASP A 58 1.17 -11.12 -3.66
CA ASP A 58 0.58 -11.71 -2.45
C ASP A 58 -0.12 -10.64 -1.59
N LEU A 59 0.53 -9.50 -1.33
CA LEU A 59 -0.10 -8.37 -0.61
C LEU A 59 -1.35 -7.84 -1.33
N SER A 60 -1.36 -7.86 -2.67
CA SER A 60 -2.54 -7.46 -3.45
C SER A 60 -3.70 -8.43 -3.26
N GLY A 61 -3.42 -9.74 -3.22
CA GLY A 61 -4.41 -10.77 -2.89
C GLY A 61 -4.99 -10.57 -1.49
N ARG A 62 -4.11 -10.37 -0.50
CA ARG A 62 -4.53 -10.12 0.90
C ARG A 62 -5.44 -8.90 1.02
N LEU A 63 -5.09 -7.78 0.40
CA LEU A 63 -5.90 -6.56 0.43
C LEU A 63 -7.25 -6.76 -0.27
N TRP A 64 -7.26 -7.49 -1.39
CA TRP A 64 -8.49 -7.79 -2.11
C TRP A 64 -9.42 -8.70 -1.30
N GLU A 65 -8.89 -9.76 -0.69
CA GLU A 65 -9.69 -10.66 0.13
C GLU A 65 -10.18 -9.97 1.42
N ALA A 66 -9.38 -9.05 1.98
CA ALA A 66 -9.81 -8.18 3.09
C ALA A 66 -10.97 -7.23 2.72
N GLY A 67 -11.29 -7.09 1.43
CA GLY A 67 -12.43 -6.30 0.96
C GLY A 67 -12.06 -4.96 0.35
N VAL A 68 -10.77 -4.62 0.19
CA VAL A 68 -10.35 -3.38 -0.48
C VAL A 68 -10.73 -3.46 -1.96
N ARG A 69 -11.38 -2.42 -2.49
CA ARG A 69 -11.85 -2.37 -3.88
C ARG A 69 -11.27 -1.19 -4.67
N PRO A 70 -11.37 -1.21 -6.02
CA PRO A 70 -10.84 -0.14 -6.85
C PRO A 70 -11.44 1.23 -6.50
N SER A 71 -10.65 2.29 -6.70
CA SER A 71 -10.95 3.70 -6.38
C SER A 71 -11.12 4.02 -4.89
N GLU A 72 -11.00 3.05 -4.00
CA GLU A 72 -11.03 3.28 -2.55
C GLU A 72 -9.68 3.79 -2.05
N GLN A 73 -9.70 4.63 -1.01
CA GLN A 73 -8.50 5.20 -0.42
C GLN A 73 -7.95 4.27 0.67
N VAL A 74 -6.66 3.97 0.60
CA VAL A 74 -5.96 3.14 1.59
C VAL A 74 -4.80 3.93 2.17
N VAL A 75 -4.94 4.33 3.43
CA VAL A 75 -3.89 4.97 4.19
C VAL A 75 -2.84 3.93 4.55
N VAL A 76 -1.58 4.19 4.21
CA VAL A 76 -0.44 3.42 4.69
C VAL A 76 0.30 4.32 5.69
N HIS A 77 0.19 3.96 6.96
CA HIS A 77 0.90 4.62 8.06
C HIS A 77 1.45 3.53 8.99
N LYS A 78 2.67 3.09 8.71
CA LYS A 78 3.37 2.07 9.50
C LYS A 78 4.77 2.52 9.87
N THR A 79 5.45 1.74 10.68
CA THR A 79 6.86 1.87 11.03
C THR A 79 7.72 1.75 9.77
N ASP A 80 8.79 2.54 9.72
CA ASP A 80 9.63 2.67 8.54
C ASP A 80 10.21 1.33 8.09
N ASN A 81 9.93 0.96 6.84
CA ASN A 81 10.41 -0.25 6.17
C ASN A 81 10.11 -0.11 4.66
N VAL A 82 10.83 -0.89 3.85
CA VAL A 82 10.53 -1.11 2.43
C VAL A 82 9.12 -1.66 2.19
N ASP A 83 8.47 -2.27 3.19
CA ASP A 83 7.04 -2.62 3.12
C ASP A 83 6.17 -1.45 2.64
N ILE A 84 6.49 -0.19 2.99
CA ILE A 84 5.68 0.98 2.60
C ILE A 84 5.55 1.09 1.08
N VAL A 85 6.65 0.91 0.34
CA VAL A 85 6.60 0.98 -1.13
C VAL A 85 5.93 -0.27 -1.72
N LEU A 86 6.14 -1.45 -1.13
CA LEU A 86 5.51 -2.70 -1.58
C LEU A 86 3.98 -2.67 -1.39
N LEU A 87 3.52 -2.21 -0.23
CA LEU A 87 2.10 -1.98 0.07
C LEU A 87 1.50 -0.92 -0.86
N THR A 88 2.23 0.16 -1.15
CA THR A 88 1.79 1.19 -2.11
C THR A 88 1.56 0.59 -3.49
N CYS A 89 2.50 -0.24 -3.96
CA CYS A 89 2.36 -0.96 -5.22
C CYS A 89 1.20 -1.95 -5.17
N ALA A 90 1.02 -2.70 -4.08
CA ALA A 90 -0.07 -3.67 -3.93
C ALA A 90 -1.46 -3.01 -3.98
N VAL A 91 -1.64 -1.95 -3.19
CA VAL A 91 -2.86 -1.09 -3.21
C VAL A 91 -3.12 -0.58 -4.62
N SER A 92 -2.10 -0.03 -5.28
CA SER A 92 -2.22 0.49 -6.64
C SER A 92 -2.52 -0.60 -7.66
N ARG A 93 -1.99 -1.82 -7.47
CA ARG A 93 -2.18 -2.95 -8.39
C ARG A 93 -3.63 -3.40 -8.41
N ILE A 94 -4.35 -3.33 -7.28
CA ILE A 94 -5.79 -3.62 -7.22
C ILE A 94 -6.67 -2.41 -7.59
N GLY A 95 -6.06 -1.31 -8.06
CA GLY A 95 -6.75 -0.10 -8.47
C GLY A 95 -7.29 0.72 -7.31
N ALA A 96 -6.86 0.47 -6.07
CA ALA A 96 -7.11 1.36 -4.94
C ALA A 96 -6.08 2.50 -4.93
N VAL A 97 -6.38 3.58 -4.22
CA VAL A 97 -5.57 4.80 -4.16
C VAL A 97 -4.76 4.81 -2.87
N PRO A 98 -3.43 4.63 -2.91
CA PRO A 98 -2.61 4.73 -1.72
C PRO A 98 -2.57 6.18 -1.22
N VAL A 99 -2.70 6.34 0.10
CA VAL A 99 -2.49 7.58 0.82
C VAL A 99 -1.30 7.38 1.75
N LEU A 100 -0.16 8.01 1.46
CA LEU A 100 1.06 7.82 2.23
C LEU A 100 1.18 8.86 3.34
N LEU A 101 1.20 8.38 4.58
CA LEU A 101 1.46 9.18 5.76
C LEU A 101 2.83 8.80 6.33
N SER A 102 3.70 9.80 6.53
CA SER A 102 5.06 9.55 7.04
C SER A 102 5.02 8.75 8.35
N PRO A 103 5.92 7.76 8.53
CA PRO A 103 6.06 7.03 9.79
C PRO A 103 6.29 7.93 11.01
N GLY A 104 6.87 9.11 10.81
CA GLY A 104 7.22 10.05 11.88
C GLY A 104 6.10 11.02 12.29
N LEU A 105 4.91 10.95 11.68
CA LEU A 105 3.80 11.83 12.06
C LEU A 105 3.27 11.49 13.45
N ALA A 106 2.97 12.54 14.23
CA ALA A 106 2.24 12.42 15.49
C ALA A 106 0.82 11.89 15.24
N GLY A 107 0.28 11.14 16.19
CA GLY A 107 -1.02 10.47 16.03
C GLY A 107 -2.18 11.43 15.80
N GLU A 108 -2.15 12.59 16.45
CA GLU A 108 -3.15 13.64 16.28
C GLU A 108 -3.15 14.17 14.85
N VAL A 109 -1.97 14.37 14.26
CA VAL A 109 -1.82 14.80 12.87
C VAL A 109 -2.33 13.72 11.92
N VAL A 110 -2.02 12.44 12.20
CA VAL A 110 -2.55 11.32 11.41
C VAL A 110 -4.08 11.28 11.47
N GLY A 111 -4.67 11.46 12.66
CA GLY A 111 -6.11 11.54 12.85
C GLY A 111 -6.75 12.68 12.05
N GLU A 112 -6.18 13.89 12.12
CA GLU A 112 -6.66 15.04 11.35
C GLU A 112 -6.59 14.82 9.84
N LEU A 113 -5.51 14.20 9.34
CA LEU A 113 -5.36 13.88 7.93
C LEU A 113 -6.36 12.81 7.49
N ILE A 114 -6.62 11.80 8.32
CA ILE A 114 -7.62 10.77 8.07
C ILE A 114 -9.04 11.36 8.06
N GLU A 115 -9.37 12.32 8.92
CA GLU A 115 -10.71 12.94 8.95
C GLU A 115 -11.03 13.70 7.65
N ARG A 116 -10.00 14.17 6.92
CA ARG A 116 -10.18 14.81 5.59
C ARG A 116 -10.50 13.79 4.49
N LEU A 117 -10.29 12.51 4.75
CA LEU A 117 -10.55 11.42 3.81
C LEU A 117 -11.97 10.87 4.01
N ARG A 118 -12.55 10.29 2.96
CA ARG A 118 -13.94 9.78 3.00
C ARG A 118 -14.00 8.37 3.59
N GLN A 119 -13.67 8.23 4.87
CA GLN A 119 -13.62 6.96 5.62
C GLN A 119 -12.72 5.91 4.93
N PRO A 120 -11.40 6.15 4.86
CA PRO A 120 -10.47 5.29 4.13
C PRO A 120 -10.22 3.97 4.87
N TRP A 121 -9.57 3.03 4.20
CA TRP A 121 -8.88 1.93 4.88
C TRP A 121 -7.59 2.42 5.54
N LEU A 122 -7.13 1.74 6.59
CA LEU A 122 -5.82 1.97 7.20
C LEU A 122 -5.01 0.67 7.22
N VAL A 123 -3.81 0.70 6.63
CA VAL A 123 -2.77 -0.31 6.78
C VAL A 123 -1.69 0.24 7.72
N THR A 124 -1.44 -0.46 8.82
CA THR A 124 -0.57 -0.03 9.92
C THR A 124 0.13 -1.23 10.58
N ASP A 125 0.78 -1.01 11.72
CA ASP A 125 1.38 -2.06 12.54
C ASP A 125 1.07 -1.87 14.04
N ARG A 126 1.37 -2.89 14.85
CA ARG A 126 1.22 -2.87 16.30
C ARG A 126 1.93 -1.67 16.93
N ALA A 127 3.14 -1.35 16.48
CA ALA A 127 3.93 -0.26 17.06
C ALA A 127 3.25 1.11 16.89
N LYS A 128 2.53 1.35 15.79
CA LYS A 128 1.68 2.53 15.63
C LYS A 128 0.44 2.50 16.49
N LEU A 129 -0.27 1.37 16.53
CA LEU A 129 -1.52 1.21 17.28
C LEU A 129 -1.34 1.30 18.80
N GLU A 130 -0.25 0.76 19.32
CA GLU A 130 0.08 0.82 20.75
C GLU A 130 0.90 2.07 21.13
N GLY A 131 1.43 2.79 20.13
CA GLY A 131 2.20 4.02 20.30
C GLY A 131 1.41 5.26 19.87
N PRO A 132 1.81 5.96 18.79
CA PRO A 132 1.24 7.25 18.42
C PRO A 132 -0.27 7.23 18.15
N LEU A 133 -0.85 6.14 17.65
CA LEU A 133 -2.28 6.06 17.38
C LEU A 133 -3.11 5.63 18.59
N LYS A 134 -2.47 5.30 19.72
CA LYS A 134 -3.17 4.81 20.90
C LYS A 134 -4.14 5.86 21.45
N GLY A 135 -5.42 5.52 21.51
CA GLY A 135 -6.47 6.41 21.99
C GLY A 135 -6.88 7.50 20.99
N ILE A 136 -6.32 7.51 19.78
CA ILE A 136 -6.77 8.41 18.71
C ILE A 136 -8.04 7.84 18.08
N GLY A 137 -9.09 8.65 18.01
CA GLY A 137 -10.34 8.30 17.33
C GLY A 137 -10.18 8.34 15.81
N LEU A 138 -9.79 7.22 15.21
CA LEU A 138 -9.58 7.13 13.76
C LEU A 138 -10.87 6.81 13.02
N ARG A 139 -11.31 7.74 12.16
CA ARG A 139 -12.48 7.55 11.29
C ARG A 139 -12.13 6.79 10.02
N VAL A 140 -11.88 5.50 10.18
CA VAL A 140 -11.53 4.58 9.08
C VAL A 140 -12.65 3.58 8.83
N ARG A 141 -12.65 2.95 7.66
CA ARG A 141 -13.54 1.83 7.37
C ARG A 141 -13.14 0.61 8.20
N GLN A 142 -11.85 0.30 8.17
CA GLN A 142 -11.25 -0.81 8.90
C GLN A 142 -9.73 -0.63 8.99
N VAL A 143 -9.15 -1.19 10.04
CA VAL A 143 -7.70 -1.24 10.26
C VAL A 143 -7.19 -2.63 9.89
N LEU A 144 -6.22 -2.68 8.99
CA LEU A 144 -5.46 -3.84 8.61
C LEU A 144 -4.04 -3.69 9.18
N ALA A 145 -3.56 -4.71 9.89
CA ALA A 145 -2.20 -4.70 10.44
C ALA A 145 -1.28 -5.60 9.63
N VAL A 146 -0.04 -5.18 9.41
CA VAL A 146 1.00 -6.03 8.78
C VAL A 146 1.54 -7.10 9.73
N ASP A 147 1.29 -6.93 11.03
CA ASP A 147 1.60 -7.84 12.12
C ASP A 147 0.33 -8.17 12.94
N ASP A 148 0.47 -8.99 13.97
CA ASP A 148 -0.61 -9.22 14.92
C ASP A 148 -0.78 -7.98 15.80
N ALA A 149 -1.94 -7.33 15.82
CA ALA A 149 -2.15 -6.11 16.61
C ALA A 149 -3.58 -6.03 17.17
N PRO A 150 -3.75 -5.56 18.43
CA PRO A 150 -5.06 -5.49 19.05
C PRO A 150 -5.96 -4.47 18.34
N GLY A 151 -7.20 -4.88 18.03
CA GLY A 151 -8.19 -4.02 17.38
C GLY A 151 -7.97 -3.81 15.88
N ALA A 152 -7.02 -4.54 15.27
CA ALA A 152 -6.81 -4.56 13.83
C ALA A 152 -6.93 -5.99 13.28
N GLU A 153 -7.30 -6.11 12.02
CA GLU A 153 -7.32 -7.39 11.33
C GLU A 153 -5.95 -7.66 10.70
N PRO A 154 -5.26 -8.76 11.05
CA PRO A 154 -3.93 -9.03 10.51
C PRO A 154 -4.03 -9.43 9.03
N LEU A 155 -3.24 -8.81 8.16
CA LEU A 155 -3.17 -9.16 6.73
C LEU A 155 -2.73 -10.61 6.53
N GLU A 156 -1.95 -11.18 7.45
CA GLU A 156 -1.54 -12.58 7.45
C GLU A 156 -2.72 -13.56 7.42
N LYS A 157 -3.90 -13.16 7.91
CA LYS A 157 -5.12 -13.97 7.81
C LYS A 157 -5.48 -14.34 6.37
N TYR A 158 -5.06 -13.52 5.40
CA TYR A 158 -5.38 -13.67 3.99
C TYR A 158 -4.19 -14.16 3.15
N ALA A 159 -3.12 -14.63 3.79
CA ALA A 159 -1.94 -15.14 3.08
C ALA A 159 -2.30 -16.30 2.13
N GLY A 160 -1.66 -16.34 0.95
CA GLY A 160 -1.90 -17.38 -0.06
C GLY A 160 -3.22 -17.25 -0.83
N THR A 161 -3.93 -16.12 -0.69
CA THR A 161 -5.08 -15.79 -1.52
C THR A 161 -4.66 -15.50 -2.96
N GLU A 162 -5.49 -15.89 -3.93
CA GLU A 162 -5.19 -15.63 -5.34
C GLU A 162 -5.28 -14.11 -5.61
N PRO A 163 -4.20 -13.49 -6.13
CA PRO A 163 -4.22 -12.06 -6.40
C PRO A 163 -5.16 -11.74 -7.56
N PRO A 164 -6.01 -10.71 -7.46
CA PRO A 164 -6.87 -10.33 -8.58
C PRO A 164 -6.02 -9.87 -9.77
N PRO A 165 -6.55 -9.87 -11.01
CA PRO A 165 -5.88 -9.22 -12.13
C PRO A 165 -5.58 -7.74 -11.83
N PRO A 166 -4.45 -7.18 -12.29
CA PRO A 166 -4.15 -5.76 -12.08
C PRO A 166 -5.24 -4.87 -12.65
N VAL A 167 -5.72 -3.91 -11.85
CA VAL A 167 -6.75 -2.95 -12.26
C VAL A 167 -6.07 -1.64 -12.64
N ARG A 168 -6.27 -1.20 -13.88
CA ARG A 168 -5.79 0.11 -14.35
C ARG A 168 -6.90 1.15 -14.21
N LEU A 169 -6.70 2.10 -13.30
CA LEU A 169 -7.57 3.27 -13.20
C LEU A 169 -7.41 4.18 -14.43
N HIS A 170 -8.43 4.98 -14.69
CA HIS A 170 -8.39 6.01 -15.72
C HIS A 170 -7.27 7.02 -15.40
N PRO A 171 -6.52 7.56 -16.38
CA PRO A 171 -5.37 8.44 -16.11
C PRO A 171 -5.67 9.76 -15.37
N ARG A 172 -6.96 10.11 -15.23
CA ARG A 172 -7.42 11.27 -14.46
C ARG A 172 -7.80 10.93 -13.01
N GLU A 173 -7.82 9.64 -12.67
CA GLU A 173 -7.98 9.21 -11.29
C GLU A 173 -6.68 9.41 -10.51
N PRO A 174 -6.74 9.67 -9.19
CA PRO A 174 -5.55 9.79 -8.37
C PRO A 174 -4.72 8.49 -8.37
N ALA A 175 -3.41 8.61 -8.60
CA ALA A 175 -2.50 7.48 -8.49
C ALA A 175 -1.90 7.32 -7.07
N LEU A 176 -1.79 8.43 -6.34
CA LEU A 176 -1.17 8.52 -5.02
C LEU A 176 -1.62 9.83 -4.36
N ILE A 177 -1.88 9.78 -3.04
CA ILE A 177 -2.11 10.96 -2.21
C ILE A 177 -0.98 11.07 -1.19
N THR A 178 -0.35 12.24 -1.12
CA THR A 178 0.70 12.58 -0.14
C THR A 178 0.39 13.91 0.51
N HIS A 179 1.08 14.20 1.62
CA HIS A 179 0.92 15.46 2.34
C HIS A 179 2.24 16.25 2.36
N SER A 180 2.14 17.56 2.22
CA SER A 180 3.25 18.49 2.47
C SER A 180 3.37 18.82 3.95
N SER A 181 4.53 19.30 4.39
CA SER A 181 4.86 19.64 5.79
C SER A 181 4.01 20.75 6.42
N GLY A 182 3.00 21.29 5.73
CA GLY A 182 2.02 22.23 6.29
C GLY A 182 2.59 23.60 6.67
N THR A 183 3.78 23.96 6.20
CA THR A 183 4.35 25.30 6.37
C THR A 183 3.76 26.23 5.33
N THR A 184 2.89 27.17 5.72
CA THR A 184 2.34 28.25 4.88
C THR A 184 2.51 29.59 5.56
#